data_AF-A0A0F9G2T5-F1
#
_entry.id   AF-A0A0F9G2T5-F1
#
_cell.length_a   1.000
_cell.length_b   1.000
_cell.length_c   1.000
_cell.angle_alpha   90.00
_cell.angle_beta   90.00
_cell.angle_gamma   90.00
#
_symmetry.space_group_name_H-M   'P 1'
#
loop_
_entity.id
_entity.type
_entity.pdbx_description
1 polymer ?
#
loop_
_entity_poly.entity_id
_entity_poly.type
_entity_poly.pdbx_seq_one_letter_code
_entity_poly.pdbx_strand_id
1 'polypeptide(L)'
;MINYKAFIEKYFKIKNKAGEIVPFIFNPTQNLYYEQLEKEYQELTNIRENILKARKEGFSSFWEAIFTVDFIMGTNGLAPIISGQVVSHKDVETKPHFQRVDLFLNSYLYKKKIERKDFLDIDNQTSYIKSRTGPELFIGSAGAKVLGRGGDTLNLLFTEVGFYPNTPIINAEDLVTGAEQQVPMGMGKIIRESTGNVVGDFYYEEWYRGMSEWCSVEEEKISPFISRFFPWFVHKEYRVPCPPAFKFSPDELEIRLLYHLDSDQLYWYHLKKRSIKDINKFRREYPNNPVEAFLSGGSCFFDLQTLNWYLSKTKKPIKHGYLAPDGGWI
;
A
#
# COMPACT_ATOMS: atom_id res chain seq x y z
N MET A 1 -23.58 -6.45 6.59
CA MET A 1 -22.14 -6.13 6.45
C MET A 1 -21.52 -7.04 5.40
N ILE A 2 -20.72 -6.50 4.47
CA ILE A 2 -20.11 -7.27 3.37
C ILE A 2 -18.92 -8.06 3.93
N ASN A 3 -18.91 -9.38 3.75
CA ASN A 3 -17.72 -10.19 4.01
C ASN A 3 -16.84 -10.18 2.75
N TYR A 4 -15.90 -9.23 2.67
CA TYR A 4 -15.08 -9.01 1.48
C TYR A 4 -14.22 -10.24 1.16
N LYS A 5 -13.54 -10.80 2.17
CA LYS A 5 -12.68 -11.97 1.98
C LYS A 5 -13.45 -13.15 1.39
N ALA A 6 -14.57 -13.53 2.01
CA ALA A 6 -15.39 -14.64 1.52
C ALA A 6 -15.94 -14.39 0.11
N PHE A 7 -16.27 -13.14 -0.23
CA PHE A 7 -16.67 -12.78 -1.59
C PHE A 7 -15.51 -12.96 -2.59
N ILE A 8 -14.35 -12.37 -2.29
CA ILE A 8 -13.17 -12.38 -3.15
C ILE A 8 -12.71 -13.82 -3.40
N GLU A 9 -12.52 -14.60 -2.34
CA GLU A 9 -12.04 -15.99 -2.43
C GLU A 9 -13.05 -16.91 -3.15
N LYS A 10 -14.34 -16.55 -3.12
CA LYS A 10 -15.39 -17.28 -3.83
C LYS A 10 -15.49 -16.90 -5.31
N TYR A 11 -15.35 -15.63 -5.68
CA TYR A 11 -15.73 -15.15 -7.01
C TYR A 11 -14.55 -14.70 -7.87
N PHE A 12 -13.45 -14.25 -7.29
CA PHE A 12 -12.36 -13.65 -8.06
C PHE A 12 -11.26 -14.65 -8.40
N LYS A 13 -10.66 -14.42 -9.56
CA LYS A 13 -9.41 -15.08 -9.98
C LYS A 13 -8.32 -14.03 -10.16
N ILE A 14 -7.07 -14.46 -10.05
CA ILE A 14 -5.89 -13.63 -10.23
C ILE A 14 -4.84 -14.37 -11.05
N LYS A 15 -4.02 -13.63 -11.79
CA LYS A 15 -2.83 -14.18 -12.45
C LYS A 15 -1.70 -14.34 -11.42
N ASN A 16 -1.30 -15.57 -11.15
CA ASN A 16 -0.20 -15.86 -10.20
C ASN A 16 1.18 -15.53 -10.82
N LYS A 17 2.25 -15.70 -10.02
CA LYS A 17 3.64 -15.45 -10.45
C LYS A 17 4.12 -16.41 -11.54
N ALA A 18 3.50 -17.59 -11.70
CA ALA A 18 3.74 -18.53 -12.79
C ALA A 18 2.98 -18.17 -14.09
N GLY A 19 2.12 -17.15 -14.03
CA GLY A 19 1.34 -16.67 -15.16
C GLY A 19 -0.02 -17.35 -15.34
N GLU A 20 -0.43 -18.19 -14.39
CA GLU A 20 -1.67 -18.96 -14.42
C GLU A 20 -2.82 -18.19 -13.77
N ILE A 21 -4.05 -18.41 -14.25
CA ILE A 21 -5.26 -17.82 -13.67
C ILE A 21 -5.82 -18.76 -12.61
N VAL A 22 -5.69 -18.38 -11.34
CA VAL A 22 -6.08 -19.19 -10.17
C VAL A 22 -7.10 -18.44 -9.30
N PRO A 23 -7.85 -19.10 -8.41
CA PRO A 23 -8.68 -18.41 -7.41
C PRO A 23 -7.86 -17.41 -6.61
N PHE A 24 -8.40 -16.21 -6.36
CA PHE A 24 -7.73 -15.22 -5.55
C PHE A 24 -7.94 -15.52 -4.06
N ILE A 25 -7.05 -16.35 -3.52
CA ILE A 25 -6.95 -16.63 -2.09
C ILE A 25 -5.97 -15.64 -1.47
N PHE A 26 -6.35 -15.02 -0.34
CA PHE A 26 -5.46 -14.09 0.33
C PHE A 26 -4.20 -14.82 0.80
N ASN A 27 -3.06 -14.25 0.45
CA ASN A 27 -1.78 -14.75 0.95
C ASN A 27 -1.63 -14.42 2.46
N PRO A 28 -0.65 -15.00 3.17
CA PRO A 28 -0.47 -14.76 4.59
C PRO A 28 -0.33 -13.27 4.99
N THR A 29 0.36 -12.45 4.18
CA THR A 29 0.48 -11.00 4.41
C THR A 29 -0.88 -10.30 4.29
N GLN A 30 -1.65 -10.62 3.26
CA GLN A 30 -2.99 -10.06 3.04
C GLN A 30 -3.98 -10.49 4.14
N ASN A 31 -3.88 -11.74 4.62
CA ASN A 31 -4.69 -12.20 5.76
C ASN A 31 -4.35 -11.45 7.04
N LEU A 32 -3.06 -11.32 7.37
CA LEU A 32 -2.62 -10.54 8.51
C LEU A 32 -3.14 -9.10 8.43
N TYR A 33 -3.04 -8.48 7.25
CA TYR A 33 -3.54 -7.13 7.06
C TYR A 33 -5.06 -7.03 7.18
N TYR A 34 -5.80 -7.97 6.59
CA TYR A 34 -7.26 -8.01 6.68
C TYR A 34 -7.73 -8.15 8.14
N GLU A 35 -7.08 -9.01 8.93
CA GLU A 35 -7.35 -9.15 10.37
C GLU A 35 -7.06 -7.85 11.15
N GLN A 36 -6.03 -7.11 10.76
CA GLN A 36 -5.74 -5.79 11.36
C GLN A 36 -6.81 -4.76 10.99
N LEU A 37 -7.29 -4.77 9.74
CA LEU A 37 -8.38 -3.91 9.29
C LEU A 37 -9.68 -4.21 10.02
N GLU A 38 -10.07 -5.48 10.18
CA GLU A 38 -11.30 -5.86 10.89
C GLU A 38 -11.27 -5.47 12.38
N LYS A 39 -10.08 -5.46 13.00
CA LYS A 39 -9.91 -5.00 14.38
C LYS A 39 -10.07 -3.49 14.53
N GLU A 40 -9.55 -2.73 13.58
CA GLU A 40 -9.54 -1.26 13.65
C GLU A 40 -10.82 -0.63 13.06
N TYR A 41 -11.37 -1.26 12.02
CA TYR A 41 -12.53 -0.78 11.26
C TYR A 41 -13.63 -1.84 11.28
N GLN A 42 -14.52 -1.79 12.28
CA GLN A 42 -15.56 -2.80 12.49
C GLN A 42 -16.44 -3.05 11.25
N GLU A 43 -16.74 -2.00 10.48
CA GLU A 43 -17.57 -2.12 9.26
C GLU A 43 -16.76 -2.07 7.97
N LEU A 44 -15.43 -1.99 8.06
CA LEU A 44 -14.52 -1.70 6.94
C LEU A 44 -14.97 -0.44 6.15
N THR A 45 -15.49 0.54 6.87
CA THR A 45 -15.83 1.89 6.41
C THR A 45 -14.86 2.90 7.03
N ASN A 46 -14.77 4.09 6.44
CA ASN A 46 -13.87 5.16 6.88
C ASN A 46 -12.40 4.73 7.00
N ILE A 47 -11.94 3.91 6.06
CA ILE A 47 -10.55 3.41 6.08
C ILE A 47 -9.62 4.54 5.64
N ARG A 48 -8.53 4.73 6.39
CA ARG A 48 -7.48 5.72 6.12
C ARG A 48 -6.15 5.07 6.48
N GLU A 49 -5.44 4.55 5.48
CA GLU A 49 -4.30 3.65 5.71
C GLU A 49 -3.06 4.11 4.92
N ASN A 50 -1.93 4.21 5.63
CA ASN A 50 -0.61 4.33 5.01
C ASN A 50 0.11 2.97 5.13
N ILE A 51 0.44 2.34 4.01
CA ILE A 51 1.02 0.99 3.97
C ILE A 51 2.45 1.05 3.44
N LEU A 52 3.42 1.13 4.35
CA LEU A 52 4.84 1.02 4.00
C LEU A 52 5.19 -0.47 3.91
N LYS A 53 5.66 -0.90 2.75
CA LYS A 53 5.77 -2.34 2.46
C LYS A 53 7.04 -2.71 1.72
N ALA A 54 7.38 -4.00 1.78
CA ALA A 54 8.31 -4.59 0.83
C ALA A 54 7.67 -4.69 -0.58
N ARG A 55 8.49 -4.83 -1.61
CA ARG A 55 7.99 -5.01 -3.00
C ARG A 55 7.13 -6.27 -3.10
N LYS A 56 6.15 -6.26 -4.01
CA LYS A 56 5.42 -7.46 -4.51
C LYS A 56 4.67 -8.31 -3.47
N GLU A 57 4.18 -7.71 -2.38
CA GLU A 57 3.38 -8.43 -1.36
C GLU A 57 1.89 -8.56 -1.71
N GLY A 58 1.41 -7.81 -2.70
CA GLY A 58 0.05 -7.94 -3.24
C GLY A 58 -0.99 -6.97 -2.65
N PHE A 59 -0.57 -5.85 -2.04
CA PHE A 59 -1.49 -4.86 -1.48
C PHE A 59 -2.37 -4.16 -2.51
N SER A 60 -1.83 -3.79 -3.68
CA SER A 60 -2.66 -3.19 -4.73
C SER A 60 -3.74 -4.20 -5.21
N SER A 61 -3.39 -5.49 -5.34
CA SER A 61 -4.35 -6.53 -5.72
C SER A 61 -5.45 -6.73 -4.68
N PHE A 62 -5.08 -6.64 -3.41
CA PHE A 62 -6.01 -6.71 -2.29
C PHE A 62 -7.03 -5.55 -2.33
N TRP A 63 -6.55 -4.30 -2.46
CA TRP A 63 -7.42 -3.13 -2.46
C TRP A 63 -8.25 -2.98 -3.74
N GLU A 64 -7.68 -3.28 -4.90
CA GLU A 64 -8.43 -3.34 -6.16
C GLU A 64 -9.56 -4.37 -6.09
N ALA A 65 -9.34 -5.52 -5.44
CA ALA A 65 -10.39 -6.50 -5.23
C ALA A 65 -11.49 -5.95 -4.32
N ILE A 66 -11.16 -5.33 -3.18
CA ILE A 66 -12.15 -4.69 -2.31
C ILE A 66 -12.96 -3.64 -3.08
N PHE A 67 -12.31 -2.77 -3.87
CA PHE A 67 -12.99 -1.76 -4.66
C PHE A 67 -13.88 -2.39 -5.75
N THR A 68 -13.45 -3.51 -6.33
CA THR A 68 -14.28 -4.27 -7.29
C THR A 68 -15.48 -4.92 -6.60
N VAL A 69 -15.36 -5.37 -5.34
CA VAL A 69 -16.52 -5.83 -4.55
C VAL A 69 -17.49 -4.69 -4.30
N ASP A 70 -17.02 -3.52 -3.88
CA ASP A 70 -17.87 -2.35 -3.67
C ASP A 70 -18.63 -1.97 -4.95
N PHE A 71 -17.93 -1.94 -6.08
CA PHE A 71 -18.52 -1.73 -7.41
C PHE A 71 -19.62 -2.75 -7.70
N ILE A 72 -19.33 -4.06 -7.57
CA ILE A 72 -20.30 -5.12 -7.86
C ILE A 72 -21.50 -5.07 -6.93
N MET A 73 -21.29 -4.85 -5.63
CA MET A 73 -22.36 -4.82 -4.64
C MET A 73 -23.26 -3.59 -4.84
N GLY A 74 -22.66 -2.43 -5.12
CA GLY A 74 -23.39 -1.24 -5.53
C GLY A 74 -24.19 -1.49 -6.82
N THR A 75 -23.60 -2.20 -7.79
CA THR A 75 -24.29 -2.47 -9.06
C THR A 75 -25.55 -3.31 -8.85
N ASN A 76 -25.48 -4.29 -7.95
CA ASN A 76 -26.60 -5.17 -7.61
C ASN A 76 -27.60 -4.54 -6.62
N GLY A 77 -27.41 -3.28 -6.20
CA GLY A 77 -28.27 -2.62 -5.20
C GLY A 77 -28.14 -3.20 -3.79
N LEU A 78 -27.03 -3.89 -3.50
CA LEU A 78 -26.76 -4.53 -2.19
C LEU A 78 -25.84 -3.67 -1.29
N ALA A 79 -25.31 -2.58 -1.83
CA ALA A 79 -24.48 -1.60 -1.15
C ALA A 79 -24.73 -0.20 -1.75
N PRO A 80 -24.25 0.88 -1.10
CA PRO A 80 -24.29 2.21 -1.68
C PRO A 80 -23.59 2.28 -3.04
N ILE A 81 -24.02 3.22 -3.89
CA ILE A 81 -23.34 3.49 -5.16
C ILE A 81 -21.99 4.14 -4.85
N ILE A 82 -20.93 3.37 -5.04
CA ILE A 82 -19.56 3.78 -4.73
C ILE A 82 -18.78 3.92 -6.05
N SER A 83 -18.20 5.09 -6.25
CA SER A 83 -17.18 5.31 -7.27
C SER A 83 -15.80 5.16 -6.65
N GLY A 84 -14.88 4.48 -7.34
CA GLY A 84 -13.51 4.28 -6.88
C GLY A 84 -12.45 4.64 -7.90
N GLN A 85 -11.26 5.02 -7.43
CA GLN A 85 -10.12 5.38 -8.25
C GLN A 85 -8.85 4.69 -7.76
N VAL A 86 -8.07 4.19 -8.71
CA VAL A 86 -6.70 3.69 -8.50
C VAL A 86 -5.73 4.60 -9.23
N VAL A 87 -4.81 5.20 -8.50
CA VAL A 87 -3.82 6.15 -9.01
C VAL A 87 -2.45 5.50 -8.94
N SER A 88 -1.81 5.25 -10.09
CA SER A 88 -0.44 4.75 -10.16
C SER A 88 0.58 5.87 -10.32
N HIS A 89 1.85 5.60 -10.01
CA HIS A 89 2.92 6.56 -10.29
C HIS A 89 3.05 6.82 -11.80
N LYS A 90 3.05 5.76 -12.64
CA LYS A 90 3.25 5.89 -14.09
C LYS A 90 2.06 5.41 -14.92
N ASP A 91 1.86 6.03 -16.08
CA ASP A 91 0.85 5.60 -17.07
C ASP A 91 1.00 4.14 -17.46
N VAL A 92 2.23 3.68 -17.67
CA VAL A 92 2.51 2.28 -18.05
C VAL A 92 2.09 1.26 -16.99
N GLU A 93 1.91 1.69 -15.74
CA GLU A 93 1.48 0.84 -14.62
C GLU A 93 -0.06 0.74 -14.54
N THR A 94 -0.81 1.68 -15.12
CA THR A 94 -2.29 1.69 -15.12
C THR A 94 -2.89 0.44 -15.77
N LYS A 95 -2.33 0.01 -16.91
CA LYS A 95 -2.84 -1.14 -17.68
C LYS A 95 -2.83 -2.45 -16.86
N PRO A 96 -1.74 -2.84 -16.18
CA PRO A 96 -1.74 -3.97 -15.25
C PRO A 96 -2.78 -3.90 -14.13
N HIS A 97 -3.09 -2.71 -13.60
CA HIS A 97 -4.14 -2.54 -12.59
C HIS A 97 -5.53 -2.76 -13.21
N PHE A 98 -5.79 -2.16 -14.38
CA PHE A 98 -7.07 -2.34 -15.07
C PHE A 98 -7.32 -3.77 -15.49
N GLN A 99 -6.32 -4.45 -16.04
CA GLN A 99 -6.42 -5.87 -16.38
C GLN A 99 -6.77 -6.75 -15.18
N ARG A 100 -6.37 -6.35 -13.97
CA ARG A 100 -6.66 -7.09 -12.74
C ARG A 100 -8.11 -6.87 -12.28
N VAL A 101 -8.55 -5.61 -12.23
CA VAL A 101 -9.95 -5.25 -11.96
C VAL A 101 -10.88 -5.91 -12.98
N ASP A 102 -10.50 -5.89 -14.26
CA ASP A 102 -11.25 -6.54 -15.34
C ASP A 102 -11.34 -8.06 -15.13
N LEU A 103 -10.24 -8.72 -14.77
CA LEU A 103 -10.24 -10.14 -14.43
C LEU A 103 -11.13 -10.46 -13.23
N PHE A 104 -11.12 -9.63 -12.18
CA PHE A 104 -11.98 -9.79 -11.01
C PHE A 104 -13.46 -9.71 -11.40
N LEU A 105 -13.85 -8.67 -12.13
CA LEU A 105 -15.21 -8.49 -12.61
C LEU A 105 -15.65 -9.63 -13.52
N ASN A 106 -14.84 -9.99 -14.52
CA ASN A 106 -15.14 -11.08 -15.44
C ASN A 106 -15.27 -12.43 -14.72
N SER A 107 -14.48 -12.67 -13.67
CA SER A 107 -14.59 -13.89 -12.86
C SER A 107 -15.94 -13.97 -12.14
N TYR A 108 -16.40 -12.86 -11.56
CA TYR A 108 -17.72 -12.78 -10.94
C TYR A 108 -18.84 -12.98 -11.95
N LEU A 109 -18.82 -12.23 -13.06
CA LEU A 109 -19.86 -12.28 -14.11
C LEU A 109 -19.98 -13.68 -14.71
N TYR A 110 -18.85 -14.32 -15.03
CA TYR A 110 -18.83 -15.69 -15.51
C TYR A 110 -19.47 -16.66 -14.52
N LYS A 111 -19.11 -16.57 -13.24
CA LYS A 111 -19.66 -17.45 -12.19
C LYS A 111 -21.15 -17.20 -11.95
N LYS A 112 -21.64 -15.98 -12.18
CA LYS A 112 -23.06 -15.61 -12.08
C LYS A 112 -23.85 -15.79 -13.37
N LYS A 113 -23.19 -16.14 -14.48
CA LYS A 113 -23.79 -16.24 -15.82
C LYS A 113 -24.46 -14.93 -16.24
N ILE A 114 -23.81 -13.80 -15.97
CA ILE A 114 -24.25 -12.46 -16.36
C ILE A 114 -23.43 -12.01 -17.55
N GLU A 115 -24.09 -11.55 -18.60
CA GLU A 115 -23.41 -10.93 -19.74
C GLU A 115 -22.89 -9.55 -19.37
N ARG A 116 -21.63 -9.26 -19.73
CA ARG A 116 -20.97 -8.01 -19.31
C ARG A 116 -21.69 -6.74 -19.77
N LYS A 117 -22.25 -6.76 -20.98
CA LYS A 117 -23.05 -5.64 -21.55
C LYS A 117 -24.34 -5.33 -20.77
N ASP A 118 -24.83 -6.30 -20.01
CA ASP A 118 -26.03 -6.15 -19.18
C ASP A 118 -25.65 -5.61 -17.79
N PHE A 119 -24.37 -5.69 -17.42
CA PHE A 119 -23.83 -5.17 -16.17
C PHE A 119 -23.25 -3.76 -16.31
N LEU A 120 -22.54 -3.50 -17.41
CA LEU A 120 -21.84 -2.25 -17.70
C LEU A 120 -22.60 -1.36 -18.68
N ASP A 121 -22.59 -0.06 -18.41
CA ASP A 121 -23.04 0.99 -19.33
C ASP A 121 -21.87 1.55 -20.15
N ILE A 122 -20.72 1.76 -19.49
CA ILE A 122 -19.47 2.17 -20.11
C ILE A 122 -18.38 1.15 -19.79
N ASP A 123 -17.65 0.74 -20.82
CA ASP A 123 -16.45 -0.09 -20.71
C ASP A 123 -15.44 0.36 -21.76
N ASN A 124 -14.45 1.16 -21.35
CA ASN A 124 -13.43 1.66 -22.27
C ASN A 124 -12.25 0.68 -22.45
N GLN A 125 -12.31 -0.49 -21.81
CA GLN A 125 -11.32 -1.57 -21.87
C GLN A 125 -9.87 -1.19 -21.48
N THR A 126 -9.64 -0.01 -20.92
CA THR A 126 -8.29 0.52 -20.69
C THR A 126 -8.09 1.09 -19.29
N SER A 127 -9.07 1.84 -18.78
CA SER A 127 -8.93 2.60 -17.54
C SER A 127 -10.25 2.91 -16.82
N TYR A 128 -11.40 2.70 -17.43
CA TYR A 128 -12.68 3.16 -16.90
C TYR A 128 -13.82 2.20 -17.22
N ILE A 129 -14.58 1.86 -16.17
CA ILE A 129 -15.85 1.15 -16.27
C ILE A 129 -16.92 1.88 -15.45
N LYS A 130 -18.14 1.89 -15.97
CA LYS A 130 -19.35 2.37 -15.29
C LYS A 130 -20.44 1.33 -15.40
N SER A 131 -21.04 0.97 -14.27
CA SER A 131 -22.16 0.04 -14.27
C SER A 131 -23.46 0.74 -14.65
N ARG A 132 -24.45 -0.03 -15.12
CA ARG A 132 -25.78 0.49 -15.50
C ARG A 132 -26.54 1.16 -14.36
N THR A 133 -26.19 0.85 -13.11
CA THR A 133 -26.88 1.37 -11.92
C THR A 133 -26.10 2.46 -11.20
N GLY A 134 -24.98 2.94 -11.76
CA GLY A 134 -24.26 4.11 -11.26
C GLY A 134 -22.80 3.90 -10.88
N PRO A 135 -22.40 2.84 -10.15
CA PRO A 135 -21.02 2.65 -9.70
C PRO A 135 -19.98 2.79 -10.80
N GLU A 136 -18.82 3.36 -10.47
CA GLU A 136 -17.73 3.64 -11.41
C GLU A 136 -16.39 3.18 -10.83
N LEU A 137 -15.50 2.67 -11.69
CA LEU A 137 -14.10 2.42 -11.34
C LEU A 137 -13.19 3.04 -12.39
N PHE A 138 -12.30 3.91 -11.94
CA PHE A 138 -11.31 4.58 -12.76
C PHE A 138 -9.88 4.22 -12.34
N ILE A 139 -8.99 4.10 -13.31
CA ILE A 139 -7.57 3.84 -13.09
C ILE A 139 -6.76 4.83 -13.92
N GLY A 140 -5.96 5.65 -13.25
CA GLY A 140 -5.13 6.65 -13.90
C GLY A 140 -3.75 6.75 -13.26
N SER A 141 -2.92 7.66 -13.78
CA SER A 141 -1.60 7.94 -13.21
C SER A 141 -1.54 9.34 -12.60
N ALA A 142 -0.69 9.51 -11.59
CA ALA A 142 -0.42 10.80 -10.95
C ALA A 142 -0.02 11.93 -11.94
N GLY A 143 0.49 11.58 -13.13
CA GLY A 143 0.86 12.53 -14.17
C GLY A 143 -0.29 12.94 -15.11
N ALA A 144 -1.43 12.24 -15.09
CA ALA A 144 -2.56 12.55 -15.94
C ALA A 144 -3.34 13.77 -15.39
N LYS A 145 -3.48 14.82 -16.20
CA LYS A 145 -4.15 16.11 -15.87
C LYS A 145 -5.57 16.00 -15.29
N VAL A 146 -6.20 14.82 -15.32
CA VAL A 146 -7.63 14.60 -15.08
C VAL A 146 -7.95 14.15 -13.64
N LEU A 147 -6.94 13.76 -12.85
CA LEU A 147 -7.17 12.98 -11.62
C LEU A 147 -7.56 13.77 -10.35
N GLY A 148 -7.60 15.11 -10.39
CA GLY A 148 -7.41 15.86 -9.15
C GLY A 148 -8.62 16.50 -8.46
N ARG A 149 -9.70 16.91 -9.15
CA ARG A 149 -10.62 17.92 -8.54
C ARG A 149 -12.09 17.84 -8.93
N GLY A 150 -12.50 16.85 -9.73
CA GLY A 150 -13.88 16.75 -10.23
C GLY A 150 -14.55 15.45 -9.80
N GLY A 151 -15.74 15.57 -9.21
CA GLY A 151 -16.61 14.44 -8.85
C GLY A 151 -16.45 13.95 -7.41
N ASP A 152 -17.46 13.20 -6.96
CA ASP A 152 -17.47 12.54 -5.65
C ASP A 152 -16.97 11.09 -5.83
N THR A 153 -16.00 10.68 -5.01
CA THR A 153 -15.52 9.29 -4.95
C THR A 153 -15.51 8.83 -3.51
N LEU A 154 -15.67 7.53 -3.27
CA LEU A 154 -15.62 6.97 -1.92
C LEU A 154 -14.43 6.05 -1.72
N ASN A 155 -13.73 5.64 -2.77
CA ASN A 155 -12.63 4.70 -2.70
C ASN A 155 -11.42 5.26 -3.46
N LEU A 156 -10.31 5.51 -2.79
CA LEU A 156 -9.05 5.98 -3.37
C LEU A 156 -7.90 5.05 -2.99
N LEU A 157 -7.15 4.61 -4.00
CA LEU A 157 -5.91 3.88 -3.82
C LEU A 157 -4.78 4.60 -4.55
N PHE A 158 -3.83 5.15 -3.80
CA PHE A 158 -2.58 5.68 -4.32
C PHE A 158 -1.50 4.60 -4.21
N THR A 159 -1.16 3.97 -5.34
CA THR A 159 -0.13 2.91 -5.40
C THR A 159 1.23 3.47 -5.76
N GLU A 160 2.25 3.04 -5.01
CA GLU A 160 3.64 3.50 -5.11
C GLU A 160 3.76 5.03 -4.93
N VAL A 161 2.99 5.58 -3.98
CA VAL A 161 2.88 7.03 -3.72
C VAL A 161 4.21 7.71 -3.36
N GLY A 162 5.16 6.98 -2.75
CA GLY A 162 6.49 7.50 -2.44
C GLY A 162 7.30 7.86 -3.68
N PHE A 163 6.88 7.42 -4.86
CA PHE A 163 7.54 7.73 -6.12
C PHE A 163 6.79 8.77 -6.96
N TYR A 164 5.70 9.35 -6.46
CA TYR A 164 4.97 10.37 -7.21
C TYR A 164 5.86 11.58 -7.51
N PRO A 165 5.55 12.34 -8.58
CA PRO A 165 6.34 13.51 -8.95
C PRO A 165 6.45 14.48 -7.78
N ASN A 166 7.66 14.99 -7.53
CA ASN A 166 7.92 16.05 -6.58
C ASN A 166 8.71 17.16 -7.27
N THR A 167 8.01 17.93 -8.11
CA THR A 167 8.56 19.03 -8.90
C THR A 167 7.81 20.32 -8.58
N PRO A 168 8.35 21.51 -8.89
CA PRO A 168 7.64 22.77 -8.69
C PRO A 168 6.32 22.89 -9.46
N ILE A 169 6.09 22.06 -10.48
CA ILE A 169 4.90 22.10 -11.35
C ILE A 169 3.85 21.08 -10.89
N ILE A 170 4.31 19.89 -10.47
CA ILE A 170 3.49 18.79 -10.00
C ILE A 170 4.19 18.19 -8.80
N ASN A 171 3.55 18.22 -7.63
CA ASN A 171 4.03 17.58 -6.42
C ASN A 171 3.00 16.57 -5.88
N ALA A 172 3.48 15.58 -5.14
CA ALA A 172 2.67 14.50 -4.61
C ALA A 172 1.62 14.97 -3.59
N GLU A 173 1.95 15.99 -2.79
CA GLU A 173 1.08 16.52 -1.75
C GLU A 173 -0.19 17.13 -2.36
N ASP A 174 -0.06 18.05 -3.32
CA ASP A 174 -1.20 18.70 -3.99
C ASP A 174 -2.07 17.69 -4.74
N LEU A 175 -1.45 16.69 -5.37
CA LEU A 175 -2.15 15.63 -6.10
C LEU A 175 -2.97 14.74 -5.16
N VAL A 176 -2.33 14.22 -4.11
CA VAL A 176 -2.95 13.27 -3.19
C VAL A 176 -3.99 13.99 -2.34
N THR A 177 -3.62 15.07 -1.65
CA THR A 177 -4.53 15.78 -0.74
C THR A 177 -5.71 16.40 -1.49
N GLY A 178 -5.51 16.86 -2.73
CA GLY A 178 -6.57 17.37 -3.60
C GLY A 178 -7.59 16.30 -3.99
N ALA A 179 -7.12 15.11 -4.37
CA ALA A 179 -8.00 13.98 -4.67
C ALA A 179 -8.74 13.46 -3.43
N GLU A 180 -8.09 13.46 -2.26
CA GLU A 180 -8.68 13.00 -1.01
C GLU A 180 -9.88 13.83 -0.54
N GLN A 181 -9.95 15.11 -0.92
CA GLN A 181 -11.12 15.97 -0.64
C GLN A 181 -12.41 15.45 -1.28
N GLN A 182 -12.32 14.57 -2.28
CA GLN A 182 -13.49 13.95 -2.92
C GLN A 182 -14.17 12.90 -2.02
N VAL A 183 -13.48 12.40 -0.98
CA VAL A 183 -13.99 11.39 -0.06
C VAL A 183 -14.45 12.09 1.24
N PRO A 184 -15.77 12.08 1.56
CA PRO A 184 -16.25 12.72 2.77
C PRO A 184 -15.65 12.12 4.06
N MET A 185 -15.53 12.94 5.09
CA MET A 185 -15.09 12.49 6.41
C MET A 185 -16.06 11.46 7.00
N GLY A 186 -15.53 10.44 7.69
CA GLY A 186 -16.36 9.42 8.33
C GLY A 186 -16.85 8.32 7.40
N MET A 187 -16.51 8.37 6.11
CA MET A 187 -16.88 7.33 5.15
C MET A 187 -15.78 7.06 4.11
N GLY A 188 -16.04 6.08 3.25
CA GLY A 188 -15.15 5.70 2.16
C GLY A 188 -13.85 5.02 2.64
N LYS A 189 -12.90 4.89 1.73
CA LYS A 189 -11.61 4.22 1.91
C LYS A 189 -10.54 5.01 1.18
N ILE A 190 -9.49 5.46 1.88
CA ILE A 190 -8.32 6.10 1.29
C ILE A 190 -7.09 5.32 1.72
N ILE A 191 -6.34 4.84 0.73
CA ILE A 191 -5.16 4.02 0.93
C ILE A 191 -4.00 4.65 0.20
N ARG A 192 -2.87 4.79 0.91
CA ARG A 192 -1.59 5.19 0.37
C ARG A 192 -0.60 4.07 0.60
N GLU A 193 -0.21 3.36 -0.43
CA GLU A 193 0.74 2.25 -0.32
C GLU A 193 1.99 2.52 -1.15
N SER A 194 3.17 2.18 -0.61
CA SER A 194 4.43 2.29 -1.32
C SER A 194 5.55 1.53 -0.64
N THR A 195 6.65 1.27 -1.34
CA THR A 195 7.94 1.16 -0.64
C THR A 195 8.39 2.55 -0.20
N GLY A 196 9.29 2.65 0.78
CA GLY A 196 9.91 3.93 1.10
C GLY A 196 10.67 4.50 -0.11
N ASN A 197 10.89 5.81 -0.13
CA ASN A 197 11.69 6.45 -1.17
C ASN A 197 12.71 7.43 -0.58
N VAL A 198 12.31 8.65 -0.25
CA VAL A 198 13.21 9.70 0.24
C VAL A 198 12.74 10.20 1.61
N VAL A 199 13.67 10.46 2.53
CA VAL A 199 13.35 11.09 3.81
C VAL A 199 12.85 12.51 3.59
N GLY A 200 11.75 12.88 4.25
CA GLY A 200 11.14 14.19 4.13
C GLY A 200 10.32 14.40 2.86
N ASP A 201 10.12 13.36 2.03
CA ASP A 201 9.09 13.41 1.00
C ASP A 201 7.68 13.32 1.61
N PHE A 202 6.66 13.64 0.81
CA PHE A 202 5.26 13.62 1.25
C PHE A 202 4.87 12.28 1.91
N TYR A 203 5.31 11.15 1.35
CA TYR A 203 4.91 9.86 1.87
C TYR A 203 5.62 9.52 3.18
N TYR A 204 6.89 9.89 3.33
CA TYR A 204 7.62 9.82 4.59
C TYR A 204 6.86 10.57 5.69
N GLU A 205 6.54 11.85 5.46
CA GLU A 205 5.86 12.68 6.46
C GLU A 205 4.49 12.10 6.84
N GLU A 206 3.68 11.73 5.84
CA GLU A 206 2.35 11.15 6.11
C GLU A 206 2.42 9.80 6.83
N TRP A 207 3.42 8.96 6.50
CA TRP A 207 3.62 7.70 7.19
C TRP A 207 3.98 7.93 8.67
N TYR A 208 4.88 8.85 8.99
CA TYR A 208 5.22 9.17 10.38
C TYR A 208 4.06 9.83 11.13
N ARG A 209 3.29 10.72 10.48
CA ARG A 209 2.08 11.32 11.07
C ARG A 209 1.02 10.29 11.45
N GLY A 210 0.90 9.20 10.70
CA GLY A 210 -0.03 8.10 10.99
C GLY A 210 0.50 7.05 11.97
N MET A 211 1.74 7.18 12.46
CA MET A 211 2.31 6.28 13.45
C MET A 211 1.98 6.76 14.87
N SER A 212 1.21 5.95 15.61
CA SER A 212 0.75 6.29 16.97
C SER A 212 1.88 6.60 17.95
N GLU A 213 3.06 5.99 17.78
CA GLU A 213 4.23 6.16 18.67
C GLU A 213 5.00 7.47 18.43
N TRP A 214 4.83 8.11 17.26
CA TRP A 214 5.42 9.41 16.94
C TRP A 214 4.57 10.59 17.44
N CYS A 215 3.34 10.33 17.89
CA CYS A 215 2.55 11.27 18.67
C CYS A 215 3.11 11.30 20.10
N SER A 216 4.02 12.23 20.34
CA SER A 216 4.67 12.44 21.63
C SER A 216 3.81 13.13 22.68
N VAL A 217 2.55 13.43 22.36
CA VAL A 217 1.62 14.09 23.25
C VAL A 217 0.43 13.15 23.41
N GLU A 218 0.01 12.91 24.65
CA GLU A 218 -1.16 12.08 25.01
C GLU A 218 -2.51 12.64 24.50
N GLU A 219 -2.48 13.64 23.61
CA GLU A 219 -3.66 14.33 23.08
C GLU A 219 -3.71 14.19 21.55
N GLU A 220 -4.78 13.52 21.10
CA GLU A 220 -5.27 13.37 19.72
C GLU A 220 -4.35 12.69 18.67
N LYS A 221 -4.93 11.73 17.92
CA LYS A 221 -4.29 11.20 16.71
C LYS A 221 -4.07 12.39 15.74
N ILE A 222 -2.80 12.76 15.51
CA ILE A 222 -2.40 13.88 14.62
C ILE A 222 -2.84 13.65 13.16
N SER A 223 -3.03 12.38 12.79
CA SER A 223 -3.51 11.97 11.48
C SER A 223 -4.77 11.10 11.60
N PRO A 224 -5.76 11.29 10.72
CA PRO A 224 -6.85 10.34 10.58
C PRO A 224 -6.38 9.02 9.95
N PHE A 225 -5.16 8.98 9.40
CA PHE A 225 -4.57 7.77 8.82
C PHE A 225 -3.84 6.94 9.86
N ILE A 226 -3.89 5.62 9.66
CA ILE A 226 -3.14 4.64 10.43
C ILE A 226 -2.01 4.13 9.56
N SER A 227 -0.78 4.25 10.07
CA SER A 227 0.41 3.77 9.38
C SER A 227 0.77 2.36 9.81
N ARG A 228 0.98 1.50 8.83
CA ARG A 228 1.39 0.12 9.02
C ARG A 228 2.65 -0.18 8.21
N PHE A 229 3.46 -1.06 8.77
CA PHE A 229 4.69 -1.51 8.13
C PHE A 229 4.67 -3.02 7.91
N PHE A 230 4.97 -3.44 6.68
CA PHE A 230 5.05 -4.83 6.27
C PHE A 230 6.46 -5.15 5.77
N PRO A 231 7.32 -5.72 6.64
CA PRO A 231 8.65 -6.15 6.24
C PRO A 231 8.60 -7.42 5.40
N TRP A 232 9.65 -7.62 4.59
CA TRP A 232 9.71 -8.73 3.62
C TRP A 232 9.47 -10.11 4.25
N PHE A 233 9.91 -10.36 5.49
CA PHE A 233 9.81 -11.67 6.13
C PHE A 233 8.38 -12.05 6.56
N VAL A 234 7.44 -11.10 6.56
CA VAL A 234 6.01 -11.38 6.73
C VAL A 234 5.47 -12.11 5.49
N HIS A 235 5.96 -11.75 4.29
CA HIS A 235 5.58 -12.42 3.06
C HIS A 235 6.23 -13.79 2.94
N LYS A 236 5.48 -14.81 3.38
CA LYS A 236 5.95 -16.19 3.47
C LYS A 236 6.45 -16.77 2.15
N GLU A 237 6.07 -16.26 0.98
CA GLU A 237 6.63 -16.74 -0.30
C GLU A 237 8.12 -16.37 -0.51
N TYR A 238 8.69 -15.48 0.29
CA TYR A 238 10.12 -15.13 0.25
C TYR A 238 10.98 -16.18 0.95
N ARG A 239 11.10 -17.32 0.27
CA ARG A 239 11.85 -18.51 0.70
C ARG A 239 12.47 -19.20 -0.50
N VAL A 240 13.64 -19.81 -0.29
CA VAL A 240 14.29 -20.77 -1.19
C VAL A 240 14.93 -21.84 -0.31
N PRO A 241 14.86 -23.14 -0.67
CA PRO A 241 15.52 -24.20 0.09
C PRO A 241 16.99 -23.89 0.34
N CYS A 242 17.37 -23.84 1.62
CA CYS A 242 18.73 -23.55 2.04
C CYS A 242 19.62 -24.80 1.90
N PRO A 243 20.80 -24.70 1.26
CA PRO A 243 21.74 -25.81 1.21
C PRO A 243 22.18 -26.22 2.63
N PRO A 244 22.22 -27.53 2.98
CA PRO A 244 22.49 -27.99 4.35
C PRO A 244 23.79 -27.49 5.00
N ALA A 245 24.81 -27.20 4.20
CA ALA A 245 26.12 -26.72 4.67
C ALA A 245 26.32 -25.21 4.49
N PHE A 246 25.26 -24.46 4.16
CA PHE A 246 25.37 -23.02 3.94
C PHE A 246 25.70 -22.29 5.25
N LYS A 247 26.68 -21.38 5.19
CA LYS A 247 27.11 -20.57 6.34
C LYS A 247 26.64 -19.13 6.15
N PHE A 248 25.73 -18.71 7.01
CA PHE A 248 25.27 -17.33 7.09
C PHE A 248 26.34 -16.42 7.72
N SER A 249 26.35 -15.15 7.33
CA SER A 249 27.22 -14.14 7.97
C SER A 249 26.73 -13.81 9.39
N PRO A 250 27.58 -13.23 10.26
CA PRO A 250 27.16 -12.76 11.58
C PRO A 250 25.90 -11.86 11.55
N ASP A 251 25.87 -10.85 10.69
CA ASP A 251 24.70 -9.97 10.51
C ASP A 251 23.42 -10.73 10.13
N GLU A 252 23.53 -11.78 9.32
CA GLU A 252 22.36 -12.59 8.91
C GLU A 252 21.85 -13.44 10.08
N LEU A 253 22.75 -13.93 10.94
CA LEU A 253 22.37 -14.63 12.16
C LEU A 253 21.72 -13.70 13.19
N GLU A 254 22.13 -12.43 13.26
CA GLU A 254 21.46 -11.43 14.10
C GLU A 254 20.02 -11.17 13.62
N ILE A 255 19.83 -10.95 12.31
CA ILE A 255 18.51 -10.79 11.68
C ILE A 255 17.65 -12.04 11.94
N ARG A 256 18.24 -13.23 11.83
CA ARG A 256 17.56 -14.50 12.14
C ARG A 256 17.01 -14.53 13.55
N LEU A 257 17.84 -14.16 14.53
CA LEU A 257 17.45 -14.16 15.94
C LEU A 257 16.39 -13.11 16.23
N LEU A 258 16.55 -11.90 15.68
CA LEU A 258 15.65 -10.78 15.90
C LEU A 258 14.25 -11.01 15.34
N TYR A 259 14.15 -11.64 14.16
CA TYR A 259 12.87 -11.84 13.46
C TYR A 259 12.42 -13.31 13.40
N HIS A 260 13.09 -14.18 14.15
CA HIS A 260 12.79 -15.62 14.24
C HIS A 260 12.69 -16.32 12.88
N LEU A 261 13.67 -16.07 12.01
CA LEU A 261 13.66 -16.59 10.64
C LEU A 261 14.15 -18.05 10.58
N ASP A 262 13.52 -18.83 9.70
CA ASP A 262 14.05 -20.14 9.31
C ASP A 262 15.21 -20.00 8.30
N SER A 263 15.91 -21.10 8.06
CA SER A 263 17.06 -21.11 7.15
C SER A 263 16.66 -20.79 5.70
N ASP A 264 15.45 -21.11 5.25
CA ASP A 264 15.02 -20.93 3.86
C ASP A 264 14.63 -19.47 3.56
N GLN A 265 14.00 -18.79 4.52
CA GLN A 265 13.75 -17.34 4.47
C GLN A 265 15.07 -16.57 4.51
N LEU A 266 15.98 -16.94 5.41
CA LEU A 266 17.27 -16.26 5.52
C LEU A 266 18.14 -16.50 4.28
N TYR A 267 18.09 -17.69 3.68
CA TYR A 267 18.80 -17.98 2.43
C TYR A 267 18.20 -17.20 1.24
N TRP A 268 16.88 -17.06 1.17
CA TRP A 268 16.26 -16.16 0.19
C TRP A 268 16.76 -14.72 0.34
N TYR A 269 16.84 -14.21 1.57
CA TYR A 269 17.35 -12.86 1.86
C TYR A 269 18.81 -12.71 1.40
N HIS A 270 19.66 -13.70 1.72
CA HIS A 270 21.04 -13.74 1.28
C HIS A 270 21.16 -13.63 -0.25
N LEU A 271 20.41 -14.45 -0.99
CA LEU A 271 20.40 -14.43 -2.46
C LEU A 271 19.87 -13.11 -3.00
N LYS A 272 18.79 -12.57 -2.41
CA LYS A 272 18.19 -11.31 -2.84
C LYS A 272 19.14 -10.13 -2.63
N LYS A 273 19.78 -10.04 -1.47
CA LYS A 273 20.80 -9.02 -1.14
C LYS A 273 21.92 -9.02 -2.17
N ARG A 274 22.42 -10.20 -2.57
CA ARG A 274 23.47 -10.34 -3.60
C ARG A 274 23.02 -9.99 -5.01
N SER A 275 21.73 -10.12 -5.31
CA SER A 275 21.18 -9.82 -6.64
C SER A 275 21.07 -8.32 -6.92
N ILE A 276 21.12 -7.48 -5.90
CA ILE A 276 21.00 -6.02 -6.00
C ILE A 276 22.36 -5.39 -5.66
N LYS A 277 22.99 -4.73 -6.64
CA LYS A 277 24.32 -4.12 -6.46
C LYS A 277 24.36 -3.04 -5.37
N ASP A 278 23.28 -2.27 -5.25
CA ASP A 278 23.15 -1.18 -4.29
C ASP A 278 22.41 -1.68 -3.04
N ILE A 279 23.12 -1.70 -1.91
CA ILE A 279 22.58 -2.15 -0.62
C ILE A 279 21.43 -1.26 -0.13
N ASN A 280 21.46 0.04 -0.43
CA ASN A 280 20.40 0.95 -0.04
C ASN A 280 19.16 0.64 -0.87
N LYS A 281 19.30 0.44 -2.18
CA LYS A 281 18.18 -0.04 -3.00
C LYS A 281 17.60 -1.35 -2.49
N PHE A 282 18.43 -2.30 -2.05
CA PHE A 282 17.96 -3.54 -1.44
C PHE A 282 17.16 -3.30 -0.16
N ARG A 283 17.68 -2.49 0.77
CA ARG A 283 17.01 -2.12 2.02
C ARG A 283 15.69 -1.38 1.78
N ARG A 284 15.61 -0.55 0.74
CA ARG A 284 14.36 0.10 0.33
C ARG A 284 13.31 -0.89 -0.19
N GLU A 285 13.73 -1.82 -1.04
CA GLU A 285 12.82 -2.79 -1.67
C GLU A 285 12.40 -3.93 -0.72
N TYR A 286 13.28 -4.30 0.21
CA TYR A 286 13.11 -5.40 1.16
C TYR A 286 13.54 -4.98 2.59
N PRO A 287 12.88 -3.98 3.19
CA PRO A 287 13.25 -3.44 4.50
C PRO A 287 12.93 -4.42 5.63
N ASN A 288 13.78 -4.42 6.65
CA ASN A 288 13.49 -5.10 7.93
C ASN A 288 12.68 -4.21 8.89
N ASN A 289 12.77 -2.89 8.72
CA ASN A 289 12.12 -1.87 9.54
C ASN A 289 11.84 -0.60 8.70
N PRO A 290 10.97 0.31 9.17
CA PRO A 290 10.64 1.54 8.43
C PRO A 290 11.84 2.45 8.15
N VAL A 291 12.80 2.47 9.08
CA VAL A 291 14.02 3.27 8.98
C VAL A 291 14.85 2.84 7.76
N GLU A 292 15.04 1.53 7.56
CA GLU A 292 15.68 1.00 6.34
C GLU A 292 14.93 1.36 5.05
N ALA A 293 13.59 1.41 5.11
CA ALA A 293 12.77 1.70 3.94
C ALA A 293 12.97 3.15 3.43
N PHE A 294 13.11 4.12 4.33
CA PHE A 294 13.23 5.54 3.99
C PHE A 294 14.67 6.07 3.89
N LEU A 295 15.58 5.64 4.77
CA LEU A 295 16.98 6.12 4.78
C LEU A 295 17.79 5.66 3.55
N SER A 296 17.22 4.80 2.72
CA SER A 296 17.86 4.25 1.54
C SER A 296 17.80 5.17 0.31
N GLY A 297 17.07 6.30 0.36
CA GLY A 297 17.05 7.32 -0.69
C GLY A 297 17.73 8.61 -0.25
N GLY A 298 19.02 8.71 -0.55
CA GLY A 298 19.81 9.91 -0.33
C GLY A 298 21.21 9.59 0.21
N SER A 299 22.19 10.42 -0.15
CA SER A 299 23.45 10.49 0.60
C SER A 299 23.16 11.18 1.93
N CYS A 300 22.79 10.43 2.96
CA CYS A 300 22.77 10.98 4.31
C CYS A 300 24.19 11.45 4.67
N PHE A 301 24.30 12.62 5.29
CA PHE A 301 25.57 13.11 5.83
C PHE A 301 26.12 12.17 6.91
N PHE A 302 25.22 11.49 7.64
CA PHE A 302 25.52 10.45 8.62
C PHE A 302 25.31 9.07 8.00
N ASP A 303 26.22 8.14 8.27
CA ASP A 303 26.04 6.77 7.81
C ASP A 303 24.88 6.07 8.56
N LEU A 304 24.26 5.10 7.89
CA LEU A 304 23.11 4.35 8.38
C LEU A 304 23.38 3.58 9.68
N GLN A 305 24.59 3.05 9.88
CA GLN A 305 24.91 2.32 11.12
C GLN A 305 24.91 3.28 12.30
N THR A 306 25.54 4.44 12.12
CA THR A 306 25.55 5.51 13.12
C THR A 306 24.13 5.99 13.43
N LEU A 307 23.30 6.23 12.41
CA LEU A 307 21.93 6.71 12.62
C LEU A 307 21.06 5.68 13.36
N ASN A 308 21.13 4.41 12.97
CA ASN A 308 20.44 3.31 13.65
C ASN A 308 20.89 3.15 15.10
N TRP A 309 22.20 3.27 15.35
CA TRP A 309 22.73 3.25 16.71
C TRP A 309 22.14 4.39 17.53
N TYR A 310 22.16 5.63 17.02
CA TYR A 310 21.59 6.78 17.73
C TYR A 310 20.09 6.60 17.98
N LEU A 311 19.30 6.20 16.98
CA LEU A 311 17.87 5.93 17.14
C LEU A 311 17.59 4.86 18.21
N SER A 312 18.40 3.79 18.26
CA SER A 312 18.29 2.76 19.30
C SER A 312 18.63 3.24 20.72
N LYS A 313 19.37 4.35 20.82
CA LYS A 313 19.78 4.97 22.09
C LYS A 313 18.99 6.23 22.42
N THR A 314 18.23 6.75 21.46
CA THR A 314 17.45 7.98 21.63
C THR A 314 16.34 7.72 22.61
N LYS A 315 16.32 8.51 23.69
CA LYS A 315 15.21 8.53 24.63
C LYS A 315 14.11 9.40 24.08
N LYS A 316 12.86 9.13 24.49
CA LYS A 316 11.75 10.03 24.15
C LYS A 316 12.13 11.46 24.55
N PRO A 317 12.02 12.43 23.64
CA PRO A 317 12.23 13.85 23.95
C PRO A 317 11.43 14.28 25.20
N ILE A 318 12.09 15.07 26.06
CA ILE A 318 11.48 15.58 27.30
C ILE A 318 10.50 16.72 26.99
N LYS A 319 10.73 17.45 25.90
CA LYS A 319 9.89 18.55 25.42
C LYS A 319 10.03 18.71 23.92
N HIS A 320 8.95 19.17 23.30
CA HIS A 320 8.85 19.50 21.88
C HIS A 320 8.41 20.97 21.78
N GLY A 321 8.80 21.65 20.73
CA GLY A 321 8.40 23.03 20.48
C GLY A 321 8.77 23.43 19.07
N TYR A 322 8.21 24.55 18.61
CA TYR A 322 8.57 25.12 17.32
C TYR A 322 9.71 26.11 17.54
N LEU A 323 10.74 26.04 16.70
CA LEU A 323 11.74 27.08 16.67
C LEU A 323 11.16 28.27 15.90
N ALA A 324 10.96 29.37 16.59
CA ALA A 324 10.59 30.62 15.96
C ALA A 324 11.71 31.09 15.01
N PRO A 325 11.38 31.86 13.96
CA PRO A 325 12.38 32.41 13.04
C PRO A 325 13.44 33.30 13.71
N ASP A 326 13.14 33.83 14.89
CA ASP A 326 14.05 34.62 15.73
C ASP A 326 14.91 33.77 16.68
N GLY A 327 14.81 32.44 16.62
CA GLY A 327 15.50 31.51 17.50
C GLY A 327 14.81 31.30 18.86
N GLY A 328 13.64 31.88 19.09
CA GLY A 328 12.79 31.61 20.23
C GLY A 328 12.17 30.21 20.19
N TRP A 329 11.71 29.72 21.34
CA TRP A 329 10.91 28.49 21.42
C TRP A 329 9.44 28.86 21.56
N ILE A 330 8.58 28.33 20.69
CA ILE A 330 7.11 28.45 20.73
C ILE A 330 6.51 27.13 21.21
#